data_AF-A0ABD5SUE0-F1
#
_entry.id   AF-A0ABD5SUE0-F1
#
_cell.length_a   1.000
_cell.length_b   1.000
_cell.length_c   1.000
_cell.angle_alpha   90.00
_cell.angle_beta   90.00
_cell.angle_gamma   90.00
#
_symmetry.space_group_name_H-M   'P 1'
#
loop_
_entity.id
_entity.type
_entity.pdbx_description
1 polymer ?
#
loop_
_entity_poly.entity_id
_entity_poly.type
_entity_poly.pdbx_seq_one_letter_code
_entity_poly.pdbx_strand_id
1 'polypeptide(L)' 'MSDTDQTNEPLTPQQRLESSNPRIIDAGVATITDMETLQACVAYENQHQQRLPILKLLVQRAEGLREES' A
#
# COMPACT_ATOMS: atom_id res chain seq x y z
N MET A 1 8.97 31.59 7.28
CA MET A 1 8.22 30.32 7.36
C MET A 1 8.98 29.36 6.49
N SER A 2 9.80 28.51 7.11
CA SER A 2 10.69 27.61 6.40
C SER A 2 9.89 26.60 5.61
N ASP A 3 10.28 26.45 4.37
CA ASP A 3 9.74 25.52 3.39
C ASP A 3 9.49 24.15 4.04
N THR A 4 8.26 23.68 3.89
CA THR A 4 7.89 22.30 4.21
C THR A 4 8.81 21.39 3.44
N ASP A 5 9.79 20.85 4.15
CA ASP A 5 10.56 19.68 3.82
C ASP A 5 9.56 18.59 3.38
N GLN A 6 9.37 18.46 2.06
CA GLN A 6 8.68 17.33 1.46
C GLN A 6 9.55 16.13 1.75
N THR A 7 9.38 15.54 2.92
CA THR A 7 9.94 14.25 3.25
C THR A 7 9.44 13.27 2.19
N ASN A 8 10.36 12.84 1.31
CA ASN A 8 10.19 11.68 0.41
C ASN A 8 10.14 10.38 1.23
N GLU A 9 9.47 10.40 2.38
CA GLU A 9 9.31 9.22 3.23
C GLU A 9 8.28 8.29 2.56
N PRO A 10 8.60 6.99 2.44
CA PRO A 10 7.65 6.02 1.92
C PRO A 10 6.37 6.01 2.74
N LEU A 11 5.21 6.02 2.07
CA LEU A 11 3.92 5.91 2.75
C LEU A 11 3.86 4.61 3.57
N THR A 12 3.39 4.73 4.81
CA THR A 12 3.20 3.58 5.71
C THR A 12 2.04 2.68 5.24
N PRO A 13 1.97 1.41 5.67
CA PRO A 13 0.83 0.54 5.41
C PRO A 13 -0.52 1.16 5.81
N GLN A 14 -0.54 1.83 6.97
CA GLN A 14 -1.71 2.54 7.47
C GLN A 14 -2.16 3.63 6.50
N GLN A 15 -1.25 4.51 6.07
CA GLN A 15 -1.56 5.59 5.14
C GLN A 15 -2.08 5.09 3.79
N ARG A 16 -1.63 3.90 3.35
CA ARG A 16 -2.08 3.28 2.09
C ARG A 16 -3.47 2.64 2.21
N LEU A 17 -3.78 2.03 3.36
CA LEU A 17 -4.92 1.11 3.47
C LEU A 17 -6.08 1.60 4.34
N GLU A 18 -5.88 2.54 5.27
CA GLU A 18 -6.88 2.89 6.28
C GLU A 18 -8.09 3.65 5.73
N SER A 19 -7.99 4.21 4.52
CA SER A 19 -9.10 4.92 3.88
C SER A 19 -10.31 4.01 3.66
N SER A 20 -11.51 4.56 3.83
CA SER A 20 -12.76 3.91 3.40
C SER A 20 -13.08 4.15 1.93
N ASN A 21 -12.33 5.04 1.25
CA ASN A 21 -12.51 5.33 -0.16
C ASN A 21 -11.67 4.35 -1.01
N PRO A 22 -12.32 3.47 -1.81
CA PRO A 22 -11.61 2.49 -2.61
C PRO A 22 -10.56 3.10 -3.55
N ARG A 23 -10.84 4.27 -4.13
CA ARG A 23 -9.90 4.94 -5.06
C ARG A 23 -8.60 5.38 -4.39
N ILE A 24 -8.65 5.73 -3.10
CA ILE A 24 -7.45 6.11 -2.33
C ILE A 24 -6.63 4.86 -2.01
N ILE A 25 -7.30 3.75 -1.65
CA ILE A 25 -6.63 2.46 -1.43
C ILE A 25 -5.96 1.98 -2.72
N ASP A 26 -6.68 2.02 -3.85
CA ASP A 26 -6.16 1.62 -5.16
C ASP A 26 -4.89 2.38 -5.52
N ALA A 27 -4.91 3.72 -5.36
CA ALA A 27 -3.73 4.56 -5.57
C ALA A 27 -2.60 4.24 -4.58
N GLY A 28 -2.94 4.00 -3.31
CA GLY A 28 -2.00 3.62 -2.28
C GLY A 28 -1.29 2.28 -2.56
N VAL A 29 -2.00 1.30 -3.12
CA VAL A 29 -1.43 0.01 -3.52
C VAL A 29 -0.63 0.11 -4.82
N ALA A 30 -1.13 0.87 -5.81
CA ALA A 30 -0.45 1.04 -7.10
C ALA A 30 0.95 1.69 -6.98
N THR A 31 1.15 2.52 -5.95
CA THR A 31 2.44 3.17 -5.68
C THR A 31 3.44 2.27 -4.93
N ILE A 32 3.10 1.02 -4.63
CA ILE A 32 4.04 0.05 -4.04
C ILE A 32 4.96 -0.47 -5.14
N THR A 33 6.27 -0.32 -4.96
CA THR A 33 7.29 -0.66 -5.98
C THR A 33 8.17 -1.84 -5.59
N ASP A 34 8.01 -2.36 -4.38
CA ASP A 34 8.85 -3.42 -3.82
C ASP A 34 8.03 -4.41 -2.99
N MET A 35 8.56 -5.64 -2.89
CA MET A 35 7.86 -6.74 -2.22
C MET A 35 7.86 -6.58 -0.69
N GLU A 36 8.82 -5.86 -0.11
CA GLU A 36 8.92 -5.64 1.34
C GLU A 36 7.75 -4.76 1.83
N THR A 37 7.54 -3.62 1.17
CA THR A 37 6.41 -2.71 1.42
C THR A 37 5.07 -3.42 1.19
N LEU A 38 4.99 -4.25 0.16
CA LEU A 38 3.78 -5.04 -0.12
C LEU A 38 3.47 -6.02 1.02
N GLN A 39 4.47 -6.73 1.52
CA GLN A 39 4.32 -7.65 2.65
C GLN A 39 3.91 -6.91 3.94
N ALA A 40 4.47 -5.73 4.18
CA ALA A 40 4.07 -4.89 5.31
C ALA A 40 2.58 -4.47 5.20
N CYS A 41 2.10 -4.16 4.00
CA CYS A 41 0.69 -3.86 3.74
C CYS A 41 -0.21 -5.08 3.99
N VAL A 42 0.21 -6.27 3.56
CA VAL A 42 -0.52 -7.52 3.84
C VAL A 42 -0.58 -7.80 5.34
N ALA A 43 0.53 -7.67 6.06
CA ALA A 43 0.58 -7.87 7.50
C ALA A 43 -0.33 -6.88 8.24
N TYR A 44 -0.31 -5.61 7.84
CA TYR A 44 -1.19 -4.59 8.40
C TYR A 44 -2.66 -4.95 8.19
N GLU A 45 -3.09 -5.25 6.96
CA GLU A 45 -4.49 -5.59 6.69
C GLU A 45 -4.93 -6.84 7.46
N ASN A 46 -4.06 -7.85 7.55
CA ASN A 46 -4.32 -9.09 8.30
C ASN A 46 -4.48 -8.89 9.81
N GLN A 47 -3.83 -7.88 10.39
CA GLN A 47 -3.92 -7.56 11.83
C GLN A 47 -5.08 -6.62 12.17
N HIS A 48 -5.64 -5.92 11.18
CA HIS A 48 -6.66 -4.90 11.42
C HIS A 48 -8.06 -5.35 10.99
N GLN A 49 -8.41 -5.17 9.71
CA GLN A 49 -9.78 -5.36 9.24
C GLN A 49 -9.97 -6.62 8.39
N GLN A 50 -8.88 -7.25 7.92
CA GLN A 50 -8.90 -8.46 7.10
C GLN A 50 -9.83 -8.36 5.88
N ARG A 51 -9.85 -7.19 5.24
CA ARG A 51 -10.73 -6.92 4.10
C ARG A 51 -10.25 -7.72 2.89
N LEU A 52 -11.00 -8.77 2.56
CA LEU A 52 -10.74 -9.61 1.38
C LEU A 52 -10.54 -8.83 0.07
N PRO A 53 -11.30 -7.76 -0.23
CA PRO A 53 -11.05 -6.98 -1.45
C PRO A 53 -9.66 -6.36 -1.50
N ILE A 54 -9.13 -5.88 -0.37
CA ILE A 54 -7.80 -5.27 -0.29
C ILE A 54 -6.71 -6.33 -0.39
N LEU A 55 -6.89 -7.47 0.29
CA LEU A 55 -5.95 -8.58 0.17
C LEU A 55 -5.84 -9.07 -1.28
N LYS A 56 -6.94 -9.13 -2.03
CA LYS A 56 -6.92 -9.45 -3.46
C LYS A 56 -6.15 -8.42 -4.28
N LEU A 57 -6.36 -7.14 -4.01
CA LEU A 57 -5.64 -6.05 -4.67
C LEU A 57 -4.12 -6.13 -4.41
N LEU A 58 -3.73 -6.44 -3.16
CA LEU A 58 -2.32 -6.65 -2.80
C LEU A 58 -1.71 -7.86 -3.52
N VAL A 59 -2.47 -8.95 -3.68
CA VAL A 59 -2.02 -10.11 -4.47
C VAL A 59 -1.80 -9.73 -5.94
N GLN A 60 -2.73 -9.01 -6.56
CA GLN A 60 -2.58 -8.54 -7.94
C GLN A 60 -1.36 -7.65 -8.11
N ARG A 61 -1.10 -6.73 -7.16
CA ARG A 61 0.11 -5.92 -7.22
C ARG A 61 1.38 -6.76 -7.07
N ALA A 62 1.36 -7.78 -6.21
CA ALA A 62 2.49 -8.68 -6.03
C ALA A 62 2.81 -9.49 -7.30
N GLU A 63 1.78 -9.91 -8.03
CA GLU A 63 1.93 -10.56 -9.34
C GLU A 63 2.60 -9.61 -10.33
N GLY A 64 2.09 -8.38 -10.47
CA GLY A 64 2.69 -7.37 -11.35
C GLY A 64 4.16 -7.09 -11.03
N LEU A 65 4.53 -6.96 -9.75
CA LEU A 65 5.92 -6.77 -9.34
C LEU A 65 6.84 -7.93 -9.76
N ARG A 66 6.34 -9.17 -9.77
CA ARG A 66 7.12 -10.34 -10.20
C ARG A 66 7.29 -10.39 -11.71
N GLU A 67 6.32 -9.89 -12.47
CA GLU A 67 6.40 -9.78 -13.92
C GLU A 67 7.31 -8.62 -14.37
N GLU A 68 7.41 -7.56 -13.55
CA GLU A 68 8.29 -6.40 -13.76
C GLU A 68 9.77 -6.65 -13.40
N SER A 69 10.07 -7.74 -12.67
CA SER A 69 11.42 -8.10 -12.18
C SER A 69 12.21 -8.95 -13.17
#